data_AF-A0A820NCQ3-F1
#
_entry.id   AF-A0A820NCQ3-F1
#
_cell.length_a   1.000
_cell.length_b   1.000
_cell.length_c   1.000
_cell.angle_alpha   90.00
_cell.angle_beta   90.00
_cell.angle_gamma   90.00
#
_symmetry.space_group_name_H-M   'P 1'
#
loop_
_entity.id
_entity.type
_entity.pdbx_description
1 polymer ?
#
loop_
_entity_poly.entity_id
_entity_poly.type
_entity_poly.pdbx_seq_one_letter_code
_entity_poly.pdbx_strand_id
1 'polypeptide(L)'
;FQEQHPQATTYLLTEYSEAHIPILYGPQIPRHDREDTKERYSRALLTLFVPWRSVSDLCDVNENWEDALKSRQHHISADSWNIIENIELLHECKKDRDEHLLRVITEAQTENDTIDPELVITSRNMRDEYDDTSDNEDLLELLGNLNEYTTNALNSTKKTTESIYIKETIEAVEKVGRFTQTQSKHYY
;
A
#
# COMPACT_ATOMS: atom_id res chain seq x y z
N PHE A 1 6.53 21.25 -26.62
CA PHE A 1 7.79 21.69 -25.98
C PHE A 1 8.16 23.10 -26.46
N GLN A 2 9.06 23.81 -25.77
CA GLN A 2 9.68 25.03 -26.32
C GLN A 2 10.58 24.67 -27.52
N GLU A 3 10.78 25.62 -28.45
CA GLU A 3 11.56 25.40 -29.68
C GLU A 3 13.00 24.90 -29.42
N GLN A 4 13.55 25.23 -28.25
CA GLN A 4 14.90 24.85 -27.83
C GLN A 4 15.03 23.37 -27.40
N HIS A 5 13.91 22.66 -27.22
CA HIS A 5 13.92 21.31 -26.68
C HIS A 5 14.31 20.28 -27.76
N PRO A 6 15.22 19.32 -27.48
CA PRO A 6 15.68 18.35 -28.48
C PRO A 6 14.56 17.54 -29.16
N GLN A 7 13.44 17.37 -28.46
CA GLN A 7 12.27 16.61 -28.91
C GLN A 7 11.13 17.49 -29.45
N ALA A 8 11.33 18.82 -29.59
CA ALA A 8 10.27 19.76 -29.96
C ALA A 8 9.60 19.44 -31.31
N THR A 9 10.34 18.84 -32.25
CA THR A 9 9.85 18.47 -33.59
C THR A 9 9.37 17.02 -33.68
N THR A 10 9.71 16.15 -32.73
CA THR A 10 9.46 14.71 -32.81
C THR A 10 8.34 14.25 -31.88
N TYR A 11 8.10 14.95 -30.77
CA TYR A 11 7.14 14.55 -29.74
C TYR A 11 6.14 15.68 -29.46
N LEU A 12 4.88 15.29 -29.31
CA LEU A 12 3.79 16.16 -28.87
C LEU A 12 3.45 15.82 -27.42
N LEU A 13 3.22 16.85 -26.60
CA LEU A 13 2.62 16.66 -25.28
C LEU A 13 1.11 16.67 -25.44
N THR A 14 0.45 15.66 -24.88
CA THR A 14 -1.00 15.61 -24.76
C THR A 14 -1.35 15.76 -23.30
N GLU A 15 -2.23 16.71 -23.01
CA GLU A 15 -2.86 16.85 -21.71
C GLU A 15 -4.19 16.09 -21.73
N TYR A 16 -4.47 15.33 -20.68
CA TYR A 16 -5.76 14.68 -20.52
C TYR A 16 -6.78 15.71 -20.02
N SER A 17 -7.96 15.73 -20.63
CA SER A 17 -9.05 16.62 -20.23
C SER A 17 -9.66 16.27 -18.87
N GLU A 18 -9.42 15.04 -18.40
CA GLU A 18 -9.92 14.52 -17.13
C GLU A 18 -8.75 14.13 -16.22
N ALA A 19 -8.98 14.19 -14.91
CA ALA A 19 -8.00 13.77 -13.92
C ALA A 19 -7.84 12.24 -13.97
N HIS A 20 -6.61 11.78 -14.23
CA HIS A 20 -6.25 10.38 -14.14
C HIS A 20 -5.35 10.13 -12.94
N ILE A 21 -5.59 9.00 -12.26
CA ILE A 21 -4.74 8.54 -11.18
C ILE A 21 -3.64 7.66 -11.79
N PRO A 22 -2.36 8.07 -11.73
CA PRO A 22 -1.28 7.25 -12.23
C PRO A 22 -1.13 5.99 -11.35
N ILE A 23 -1.04 4.83 -12.00
CA ILE A 23 -0.68 3.58 -11.33
C ILE A 23 0.85 3.49 -11.33
N LEU A 24 1.46 3.52 -10.15
CA LEU A 24 2.90 3.30 -10.00
C LEU A 24 3.18 1.79 -10.10
N TYR A 25 3.96 1.41 -11.10
CA TYR A 25 4.44 0.03 -11.25
C TYR A 25 5.85 -0.09 -10.66
N GLY A 26 6.05 -1.07 -9.79
CA GLY A 26 7.35 -1.35 -9.17
C GLY A 26 7.22 -1.65 -7.68
N PRO A 27 8.36 -1.69 -6.96
CA PRO A 27 8.38 -1.83 -5.51
C PRO A 27 7.56 -0.75 -4.81
N GLN A 28 7.04 -1.06 -3.63
CA GLN A 28 6.28 -0.10 -2.85
C GLN A 28 7.19 1.05 -2.39
N ILE A 29 6.63 2.25 -2.23
CA ILE A 29 7.38 3.34 -1.61
C ILE A 29 7.71 2.93 -0.16
N PRO A 30 9.00 2.94 0.26
CA PRO A 30 9.38 2.51 1.60
C PRO A 30 8.72 3.37 2.69
N ARG A 31 8.65 2.86 3.92
CA ARG A 31 8.16 3.63 5.06
C ARG A 31 9.18 4.66 5.53
N HIS A 32 8.71 5.75 6.11
CA HIS A 32 9.58 6.74 6.72
C HIS A 32 10.09 6.36 8.14
N ASP A 33 9.36 5.51 8.87
CA ASP A 33 9.55 5.30 10.31
C ASP A 33 10.80 4.51 10.71
N ARG A 34 11.49 3.85 9.77
CA ARG A 34 12.68 3.04 10.05
C ARG A 34 13.96 3.65 9.49
N GLU A 35 15.03 3.62 10.27
CA GLU A 35 16.33 4.18 9.87
C GLU A 35 16.91 3.50 8.62
N ASP A 36 16.70 2.19 8.47
CA ASP A 36 17.18 1.42 7.32
C ASP A 36 16.43 1.72 6.01
N THR A 37 15.24 2.35 6.09
CA THR A 37 14.42 2.71 4.92
C THR A 37 14.45 4.19 4.59
N LYS A 38 14.89 5.07 5.49
CA LYS A 38 14.90 6.54 5.32
C LYS A 38 15.57 7.04 4.05
N GLU A 39 16.75 6.52 3.70
CA GLU A 39 17.46 6.93 2.48
C GLU A 39 16.68 6.52 1.22
N ARG A 40 16.09 5.31 1.22
CA ARG A 40 15.27 4.83 0.09
C ARG A 40 13.96 5.60 -0.02
N TYR A 41 13.32 5.89 1.10
CA TYR A 41 12.12 6.73 1.17
C TYR A 41 12.39 8.13 0.61
N SER A 42 13.45 8.78 1.10
CA SER A 42 13.80 10.15 0.68
C SER A 42 14.11 10.21 -0.82
N ARG A 43 14.85 9.22 -1.34
CA ARG A 43 15.09 9.07 -2.77
C ARG A 43 13.81 8.88 -3.57
N ALA A 44 12.88 8.05 -3.09
CA ALA A 44 11.59 7.82 -3.77
C ALA A 44 10.77 9.12 -3.84
N LEU A 45 10.67 9.85 -2.73
CA LEU A 45 9.93 11.11 -2.69
C LEU A 45 10.52 12.17 -3.62
N LEU A 46 11.85 12.35 -3.57
CA LEU A 46 12.55 13.27 -4.47
C LEU A 46 12.30 12.93 -5.94
N THR A 47 12.35 11.65 -6.29
CA THR A 47 12.15 11.19 -7.69
C THR A 47 10.74 11.45 -8.19
N LEU A 48 9.73 11.31 -7.33
CA LEU A 48 8.32 11.40 -7.71
C LEU A 48 7.74 12.82 -7.63
N PHE A 49 8.18 13.61 -6.64
CA PHE A 49 7.52 14.86 -6.27
C PHE A 49 8.35 16.13 -6.45
N VAL A 50 9.66 16.00 -6.72
CA VAL A 50 10.50 17.14 -7.12
C VAL A 50 10.68 17.12 -8.64
N PRO A 51 10.60 18.26 -9.35
CA PRO A 51 10.90 18.29 -10.77
C PRO A 51 12.42 18.18 -11.01
N TRP A 52 12.83 17.26 -11.87
CA TRP A 52 14.25 17.04 -12.18
C TRP A 52 14.47 16.71 -13.67
N ARG A 53 15.70 16.94 -14.14
CA ARG A 53 16.19 16.52 -15.47
C ARG A 53 17.40 15.61 -15.38
N SER A 54 18.16 15.74 -14.29
CA SER A 54 19.33 14.95 -13.97
C SER A 54 19.29 14.54 -12.50
N VAL A 55 20.05 13.49 -12.15
CA VAL A 55 20.12 13.01 -10.76
C VAL A 55 20.68 14.09 -9.83
N SER A 56 21.57 14.95 -10.33
CA SER A 56 22.13 16.08 -9.58
C SER A 56 21.11 17.14 -9.18
N ASP A 57 19.97 17.23 -9.88
CA ASP A 57 18.88 18.12 -9.45
C ASP A 57 18.23 17.61 -8.15
N LEU A 58 18.29 16.31 -7.90
CA LEU A 58 17.68 15.65 -6.74
C LEU A 58 18.64 15.52 -5.56
N CYS A 59 19.89 15.13 -5.80
CA CYS A 59 20.88 14.87 -4.76
C CYS A 59 22.30 15.09 -5.29
N ASP A 60 23.08 15.87 -4.56
CA ASP A 60 24.49 16.12 -4.89
C ASP A 60 25.37 14.92 -4.52
N VAL A 61 26.53 14.79 -5.16
CA VAL A 61 27.44 13.63 -5.00
C VAL A 61 27.91 13.42 -3.55
N ASN A 62 27.96 14.48 -2.74
CA ASN A 62 28.41 14.44 -1.35
C ASN A 62 27.25 14.63 -0.35
N GLU A 63 26.00 14.61 -0.82
CA GLU A 63 24.80 14.78 -0.01
C GLU A 63 24.14 13.41 0.21
N ASN A 64 23.52 13.20 1.37
CA ASN A 64 22.66 12.03 1.58
C ASN A 64 21.23 12.35 1.10
N TRP A 65 20.41 11.32 0.88
CA TRP A 65 19.07 11.54 0.32
C TRP A 65 18.13 12.24 1.32
N GLU A 66 18.32 12.03 2.62
CA GLU A 66 17.51 12.66 3.65
C GLU A 66 17.71 14.19 3.70
N ASP A 67 18.94 14.66 3.69
CA ASP A 67 19.29 16.08 3.71
C ASP A 67 18.94 16.74 2.37
N ALA A 68 19.10 16.00 1.26
CA ALA A 68 18.63 16.43 -0.06
C ALA A 68 17.12 16.64 -0.10
N LEU A 69 16.35 15.76 0.56
CA LEU A 69 14.91 15.92 0.68
C LEU A 69 14.59 17.17 1.49
N LYS A 70 15.21 17.35 2.67
CA LYS A 70 15.01 18.53 3.53
C LYS A 70 15.28 19.85 2.78
N SER A 71 16.35 19.93 2.01
CA SER A 71 16.70 21.14 1.27
C SER A 71 15.71 21.44 0.13
N ARG A 72 15.11 20.40 -0.48
CA ARG A 72 14.24 20.51 -1.65
C ARG A 72 12.73 20.41 -1.33
N GLN A 73 12.33 20.30 -0.07
CA GLN A 73 10.90 20.22 0.33
C GLN A 73 10.04 21.35 -0.23
N HIS A 74 10.61 22.54 -0.38
CA HIS A 74 9.93 23.72 -0.91
C HIS A 74 9.54 23.60 -2.40
N HIS A 75 10.09 22.63 -3.13
CA HIS A 75 9.69 22.32 -4.50
C HIS A 75 8.46 21.40 -4.57
N ILE A 76 8.11 20.75 -3.46
CA ILE A 76 6.97 19.83 -3.37
C ILE A 76 5.70 20.66 -3.13
N SER A 77 4.68 20.48 -3.97
CA SER A 77 3.41 21.19 -3.82
C SER A 77 2.62 20.70 -2.60
N ALA A 78 1.74 21.55 -2.07
CA ALA A 78 0.87 21.18 -0.95
C ALA A 78 -0.01 19.95 -1.26
N ASP A 79 -0.51 19.84 -2.50
CA ASP A 79 -1.29 18.68 -2.94
C ASP A 79 -0.45 17.40 -2.97
N SER A 80 0.83 17.51 -3.35
CA SER A 80 1.77 16.37 -3.31
C SER A 80 2.05 15.93 -1.88
N TRP A 81 2.14 16.87 -0.94
CA TRP A 81 2.29 16.53 0.48
C TRP A 81 1.10 15.71 1.02
N ASN A 82 -0.13 16.03 0.60
CA ASN A 82 -1.29 15.19 0.96
C ASN A 82 -1.14 13.76 0.44
N ILE A 83 -0.57 13.56 -0.75
CA ILE A 83 -0.28 12.23 -1.30
C ILE A 83 0.79 11.52 -0.47
N ILE A 84 1.86 12.23 -0.09
CA ILE A 84 2.94 11.70 0.75
C ILE A 84 2.40 11.26 2.11
N GLU A 85 1.57 12.09 2.75
CA GLU A 85 0.92 11.75 4.03
C GLU A 85 0.01 10.52 3.89
N ASN A 86 -0.74 10.40 2.79
CA ASN A 86 -1.57 9.24 2.53
C ASN A 86 -0.75 7.96 2.32
N ILE A 87 0.46 8.04 1.73
CA ILE A 87 1.37 6.89 1.59
C ILE A 87 1.78 6.38 2.99
N GLU A 88 2.16 7.28 3.89
CA GLU A 88 2.52 6.91 5.26
C GLU A 88 1.33 6.35 6.05
N LEU A 89 0.14 6.96 5.92
CA LEU A 89 -1.07 6.46 6.54
C LEU A 89 -1.42 5.04 6.06
N LEU A 90 -1.19 4.73 4.78
CA LEU A 90 -1.41 3.40 4.22
C LEU A 90 -0.50 2.36 4.88
N HIS A 91 0.73 2.73 5.18
CA HIS A 91 1.68 1.90 5.91
C HIS A 91 1.30 1.72 7.39
N GLU A 92 0.82 2.76 8.06
CA GLU A 92 0.27 2.67 9.42
C GLU A 92 -0.91 1.69 9.46
N CYS A 93 -1.87 1.85 8.55
CA CYS A 93 -3.03 0.97 8.45
C CYS A 93 -2.63 -0.49 8.16
N LYS A 94 -1.64 -0.72 7.29
CA LYS A 94 -1.10 -2.07 7.01
C LYS A 94 -0.53 -2.69 8.29
N LYS A 95 0.29 -1.92 9.04
CA LYS A 95 0.88 -2.38 10.30
C LYS A 95 -0.17 -2.75 11.34
N ASP A 96 -1.16 -1.90 11.55
CA ASP A 96 -2.22 -2.13 12.54
C ASP A 96 -3.04 -3.39 12.21
N ARG A 97 -3.36 -3.56 10.93
CA ARG A 97 -4.04 -4.76 10.43
C ARG A 97 -3.21 -6.02 10.66
N ASP A 98 -1.93 -5.97 10.30
CA ASP A 98 -1.05 -7.14 10.39
C ASP A 98 -0.77 -7.50 11.87
N GLU A 99 -0.62 -6.51 12.75
CA GLU A 99 -0.52 -6.72 14.21
C GLU A 99 -1.82 -7.34 14.78
N HIS A 100 -2.97 -6.83 14.37
CA HIS A 100 -4.26 -7.38 14.79
C HIS A 100 -4.41 -8.84 14.35
N LEU A 101 -4.06 -9.15 13.09
CA LEU A 101 -4.11 -10.50 12.56
C LEU A 101 -3.18 -11.46 13.34
N LEU A 102 -1.96 -11.03 13.64
CA LEU A 102 -1.01 -11.81 14.44
C LEU A 102 -1.55 -12.10 15.84
N ARG A 103 -2.21 -11.12 16.46
CA ARG A 103 -2.83 -11.31 17.78
C ARG A 103 -3.94 -12.35 17.73
N VAL A 104 -4.84 -12.26 16.75
CA VAL A 104 -5.92 -13.24 16.56
C VAL A 104 -5.37 -14.65 16.32
N ILE A 105 -4.32 -14.79 15.50
CA ILE A 105 -3.65 -16.08 15.28
C ILE A 105 -3.06 -16.63 16.58
N THR A 106 -2.38 -15.77 17.37
CA THR A 106 -1.77 -16.17 18.64
C THR A 106 -2.82 -16.59 19.67
N GLU A 107 -3.93 -15.85 19.79
CA GLU A 107 -5.04 -16.18 20.68
C GLU A 107 -5.69 -17.52 20.30
N ALA A 108 -5.94 -17.75 19.00
CA ALA A 108 -6.44 -19.02 18.49
C ALA A 108 -5.49 -20.21 18.76
N GLN A 109 -4.17 -19.97 18.79
CA GLN A 109 -3.18 -20.99 19.16
C GLN A 109 -3.22 -21.34 20.66
N THR A 110 -3.59 -20.40 21.53
CA THR A 110 -3.68 -20.66 22.99
C THR A 110 -4.94 -21.41 23.41
N GLU A 111 -6.03 -21.32 22.63
CA GLU A 111 -7.31 -21.95 22.94
C GLU A 111 -7.46 -23.36 22.37
N ASN A 112 -6.63 -23.76 21.40
CA ASN A 112 -6.74 -25.04 20.69
C ASN A 112 -5.40 -25.80 20.72
N ASP A 113 -5.24 -26.70 21.70
CA ASP A 113 -4.07 -27.57 21.81
C ASP A 113 -3.87 -28.37 20.50
N THR A 114 -2.63 -28.31 19.99
CA THR A 114 -2.02 -29.08 18.88
C THR A 114 -2.15 -28.48 17.46
N ILE A 115 -1.22 -27.58 17.12
CA ILE A 115 -0.83 -27.30 15.73
C ILE A 115 0.68 -27.57 15.56
N ASP A 116 1.04 -28.09 14.39
CA ASP A 116 2.38 -28.54 13.98
C ASP A 116 3.51 -27.52 14.25
N PRO A 117 4.59 -27.90 14.97
CA PRO A 117 5.73 -27.02 15.25
C PRO A 117 6.41 -26.42 14.01
N GLU A 118 6.21 -26.98 12.82
CA GLU A 118 6.77 -26.43 11.58
C GLU A 118 6.18 -25.04 11.22
N LEU A 119 4.92 -24.76 11.60
CA LEU A 119 4.27 -23.45 11.37
C LEU A 119 4.77 -22.33 12.32
N VAL A 120 5.37 -22.71 13.45
CA VAL A 120 5.85 -21.78 14.50
C VAL A 120 7.27 -21.27 14.19
N ILE A 121 8.08 -22.05 13.47
CA ILE A 121 9.45 -21.68 13.13
C ILE A 121 9.46 -20.62 12.02
N THR A 122 8.54 -20.72 11.05
CA THR A 122 8.44 -19.76 9.93
C THR A 122 8.04 -18.36 10.38
N SER A 123 7.07 -18.23 11.29
CA SER A 123 6.64 -16.92 11.81
C SER A 123 7.73 -16.20 12.63
N ARG A 124 8.67 -16.95 13.20
CA ARG A 124 9.81 -16.40 13.94
C ARG A 124 10.92 -15.87 13.02
N ASN A 125 11.08 -16.50 11.85
CA ASN A 125 12.02 -16.07 10.80
C ASN A 125 11.49 -14.84 10.01
N MET A 126 10.16 -14.61 9.96
CA MET A 126 9.52 -13.39 9.43
C MET A 126 9.86 -12.10 10.20
N ARG A 127 10.59 -12.21 11.32
CA ARG A 127 10.91 -11.05 12.16
C ARG A 127 12.11 -10.25 11.65
N ASP A 128 13.04 -10.91 10.95
CA ASP A 128 14.35 -10.33 10.60
C ASP A 128 14.56 -10.11 9.09
N GLU A 129 13.64 -10.56 8.23
CA GLU A 129 13.75 -10.46 6.78
C GLU A 129 12.53 -9.75 6.17
N TYR A 130 12.38 -8.46 6.48
CA TYR A 130 11.50 -7.57 5.71
C TYR A 130 12.29 -7.06 4.50
N ASP A 131 12.52 -7.95 3.52
CA ASP A 131 12.92 -7.55 2.18
C ASP A 131 11.66 -7.21 1.36
N ASP A 132 11.68 -6.04 0.72
CA ASP A 132 10.57 -5.29 0.13
C ASP A 132 10.00 -5.93 -1.15
N THR A 133 10.15 -7.24 -1.35
CA THR A 133 9.74 -7.92 -2.59
C THR A 133 9.12 -9.33 -2.47
N SER A 134 8.96 -9.95 -1.29
CA SER A 134 8.51 -11.37 -1.20
C SER A 134 7.12 -11.63 -0.59
N ASP A 135 6.45 -10.64 0.00
CA ASP A 135 5.27 -10.92 0.83
C ASP A 135 4.07 -11.57 0.10
N ASN A 136 3.89 -11.39 -1.22
CA ASN A 136 2.74 -11.97 -1.92
C ASN A 136 2.94 -13.44 -2.27
N GLU A 137 4.16 -13.84 -2.67
CA GLU A 137 4.47 -15.24 -3.00
C GLU A 137 4.53 -16.09 -1.73
N ASP A 138 5.10 -15.56 -0.65
CA ASP A 138 5.17 -16.25 0.64
C ASP A 138 3.77 -16.42 1.28
N LEU A 139 2.85 -15.48 1.06
CA LEU A 139 1.45 -15.61 1.49
C LEU A 139 0.68 -16.62 0.64
N LEU A 140 0.98 -16.71 -0.66
CA LEU A 140 0.39 -17.69 -1.58
C LEU A 140 0.90 -19.11 -1.28
N GLU A 141 2.17 -19.24 -0.92
CA GLU A 141 2.78 -20.49 -0.47
C GLU A 141 2.18 -20.94 0.88
N LEU A 142 1.98 -20.00 1.82
CA LEU A 142 1.29 -20.25 3.08
C LEU A 142 -0.17 -20.72 2.89
N LEU A 143 -0.88 -20.15 1.91
CA LEU A 143 -2.25 -20.55 1.55
C LEU A 143 -2.30 -21.89 0.79
N GLY A 144 -1.28 -22.19 -0.01
CA GLY A 144 -1.15 -23.43 -0.78
C GLY A 144 -0.96 -24.67 0.09
N ASN A 145 -0.41 -24.51 1.30
CA ASN A 145 -0.12 -25.60 2.23
C ASN A 145 -1.33 -26.03 3.11
N LEU A 146 -2.48 -25.38 2.98
CA LEU A 146 -3.72 -25.78 3.67
C LEU A 146 -4.40 -26.96 2.94
N ASN A 147 -4.49 -28.12 3.58
CA ASN A 147 -5.18 -29.30 3.04
C ASN A 147 -6.65 -28.99 2.68
N GLU A 148 -7.17 -29.69 1.67
CA GLU A 148 -8.49 -29.55 1.02
C GLU A 148 -9.67 -29.57 2.01
N TYR A 149 -9.52 -30.25 3.16
CA TYR A 149 -10.54 -30.27 4.20
C TYR A 149 -10.60 -28.96 5.01
N THR A 150 -9.44 -28.34 5.25
CA THR A 150 -9.30 -27.08 6.01
C THR A 150 -9.72 -25.88 5.16
N THR A 151 -9.40 -25.91 3.86
CA THR A 151 -9.83 -24.88 2.90
C THR A 151 -11.34 -24.87 2.72
N ASN A 152 -11.99 -26.02 2.67
CA ASN A 152 -13.45 -26.11 2.61
C ASN A 152 -14.15 -25.63 3.89
N ALA A 153 -13.58 -25.93 5.06
CA ALA A 153 -14.09 -25.45 6.35
C ALA A 153 -13.94 -23.92 6.48
N LEU A 154 -12.76 -23.37 6.10
CA LEU A 154 -12.48 -21.94 6.06
C LEU A 154 -13.32 -21.21 5.01
N ASN A 155 -13.51 -21.76 3.82
CA ASN A 155 -14.34 -21.14 2.78
C ASN A 155 -15.81 -21.09 3.19
N SER A 156 -16.30 -22.11 3.90
CA SER A 156 -17.66 -22.11 4.46
C SER A 156 -17.82 -21.07 5.56
N THR A 157 -16.83 -20.90 6.44
CA THR A 157 -16.85 -19.88 7.50
C THR A 157 -16.60 -18.47 6.99
N LYS A 158 -15.67 -18.27 6.06
CA LYS A 158 -15.41 -16.99 5.36
C LYS A 158 -16.65 -16.52 4.62
N LYS A 159 -17.31 -17.41 3.86
CA LYS A 159 -18.59 -17.10 3.20
C LYS A 159 -19.69 -16.71 4.20
N THR A 160 -19.66 -17.27 5.41
CA THR A 160 -20.62 -16.94 6.48
C THR A 160 -20.29 -15.60 7.16
N THR A 161 -19.02 -15.33 7.46
CA THR A 161 -18.58 -14.07 8.12
C THR A 161 -18.62 -12.88 7.16
N GLU A 162 -18.17 -13.04 5.92
CA GLU A 162 -18.33 -12.03 4.86
C GLU A 162 -19.81 -11.70 4.63
N SER A 163 -20.69 -12.70 4.65
CA SER A 163 -22.14 -12.48 4.59
C SER A 163 -22.69 -11.73 5.81
N ILE A 164 -22.07 -11.83 6.99
CA ILE A 164 -22.45 -11.07 8.19
C ILE A 164 -22.01 -9.61 8.04
N TYR A 165 -20.75 -9.36 7.66
CA TYR A 165 -20.24 -8.00 7.46
C TYR A 165 -20.99 -7.25 6.37
N ILE A 166 -21.33 -7.90 5.25
CA ILE A 166 -22.15 -7.30 4.19
C ILE A 166 -23.54 -6.93 4.72
N LYS A 167 -24.14 -7.79 5.55
CA LYS A 167 -25.45 -7.51 6.14
C LYS A 167 -25.40 -6.35 7.13
N GLU A 168 -24.42 -6.33 8.02
CA GLU A 168 -24.23 -5.26 9.00
C GLU A 168 -23.91 -3.92 8.33
N THR A 169 -23.11 -3.93 7.25
CA THR A 169 -22.81 -2.72 6.49
C THR A 169 -24.04 -2.22 5.72
N ILE A 170 -24.84 -3.09 5.10
CA ILE A 170 -26.11 -2.69 4.48
C ILE A 170 -27.05 -2.07 5.52
N GLU A 171 -27.21 -2.70 6.69
CA GLU A 171 -28.07 -2.20 7.77
C GLU A 171 -27.59 -0.85 8.32
N ALA A 172 -26.28 -0.69 8.53
CA ALA A 172 -25.69 0.58 8.94
C ALA A 172 -25.91 1.68 7.89
N VAL A 173 -25.74 1.35 6.61
CA VAL A 173 -25.94 2.29 5.49
C VAL A 173 -27.40 2.70 5.35
N GLU A 174 -28.35 1.77 5.49
CA GLU A 174 -29.79 2.04 5.49
C GLU A 174 -30.21 2.92 6.67
N LYS A 175 -29.68 2.64 7.88
CA LYS A 175 -29.95 3.42 9.10
C LYS A 175 -29.49 4.88 8.99
N VAL A 176 -28.38 5.13 8.32
CA VAL A 176 -27.86 6.49 8.12
C VAL A 176 -28.66 7.24 7.04
N GLY A 177 -29.49 6.55 6.25
CA GLY A 177 -30.41 7.15 5.28
C GLY A 177 -29.73 7.88 4.11
N ARG A 178 -28.40 7.82 4.03
CA ARG A 178 -27.55 8.64 3.15
C ARG A 178 -27.78 8.41 1.65
N PHE A 179 -28.27 7.22 1.27
CA PHE A 179 -28.45 6.81 -0.13
C PHE A 179 -29.92 6.66 -0.56
N THR A 180 -30.88 7.04 0.28
CA THR A 180 -32.33 6.96 -0.03
C THR A 180 -32.75 7.87 -1.18
N GLN A 181 -31.94 8.88 -1.54
CA GLN A 181 -32.20 9.81 -2.64
C GLN A 181 -31.66 9.32 -4.00
N THR A 182 -30.87 8.25 -4.04
CA THR A 182 -30.21 7.78 -5.27
C THR A 182 -31.10 6.90 -6.17
N GLN A 183 -32.30 6.51 -5.71
CA GLN A 183 -33.29 5.79 -6.55
C GLN A 183 -34.21 6.73 -7.35
N SER A 184 -33.80 7.97 -7.63
CA SER A 184 -34.51 8.83 -8.58
C SER A 184 -33.91 8.74 -9.97
N LYS A 185 -34.42 7.77 -10.74
CA LYS A 185 -34.65 7.81 -12.20
C LYS A 185 -33.45 8.13 -13.11
N HIS A 186 -32.99 7.10 -13.82
CA HIS A 186 -32.78 7.21 -15.27
C HIS A 186 -33.21 5.91 -15.97
N TYR A 187 -34.50 5.86 -16.32
CA TYR A 187 -34.93 5.22 -17.56
C TYR A 187 -35.06 6.33 -18.59
N TYR A 188 -34.16 6.34 -19.57
CA TYR A 188 -34.36 6.48 -21.02
C TYR A 188 -33.00 6.61 -21.70
#